data_AF-A0AAW2BUG9-F1
#
_entry.id   AF-A0AAW2BUG9-F1
#
_cell.length_a   1.000
_cell.length_b   1.000
_cell.length_c   1.000
_cell.angle_alpha   90.00
_cell.angle_beta   90.00
_cell.angle_gamma   90.00
#
_symmetry.space_group_name_H-M   'P 1'
#
loop_
_entity.id
_entity.type
_entity.pdbx_description
1 polymer ?
#
loop_
_entity_poly.entity_id
_entity_poly.type
_entity_poly.pdbx_seq_one_letter_code
_entity_poly.pdbx_strand_id
1 'polypeptide(L)' 'MEQLYNLGALDEEGLQTKLGRKMAKFPLEPPLSKMLLASVDLGCSDEILTIVALIQTGNIFYRPREKQAQAD' A
#
# COMPACT_ATOMS: atom_id res chain seq x y z
N MET A 1 -16.25 -4.56 -4.80
CA MET A 1 -16.05 -5.99 -4.44
C MET A 1 -14.98 -6.62 -5.31
N GLU A 2 -15.10 -6.55 -6.64
CA GLU A 2 -14.12 -7.12 -7.60
C GLU A 2 -12.64 -6.84 -7.26
N GLN A 3 -12.29 -5.61 -6.87
CA GLN A 3 -10.92 -5.28 -6.46
C GLN A 3 -10.43 -6.10 -5.25
N LEU A 4 -11.29 -6.36 -4.27
CA LEU A 4 -10.93 -7.15 -3.09
C LEU A 4 -10.77 -8.64 -3.43
N TYR A 5 -11.55 -9.15 -4.38
CA TYR A 5 -11.34 -10.48 -4.95
C TYR A 5 -9.99 -10.57 -5.67
N ASN A 6 -9.68 -9.60 -6.54
CA ASN A 6 -8.41 -9.56 -7.28
C ASN A 6 -7.18 -9.45 -6.36
N LEU A 7 -7.32 -8.81 -5.19
CA LEU A 7 -6.28 -8.75 -4.16
C LEU A 7 -6.16 -10.03 -3.32
N GLY A 8 -7.11 -10.95 -3.46
CA GLY A 8 -7.23 -12.18 -2.66
C GLY A 8 -7.76 -11.94 -1.24
N ALA A 9 -8.38 -10.79 -0.98
CA ALA A 9 -8.98 -10.48 0.31
C ALA A 9 -10.31 -11.23 0.53
N LEU A 10 -11.01 -11.56 -0.56
CA LEU A 10 -12.24 -12.37 -0.59
C LEU A 10 -12.00 -13.64 -1.42
N ASP A 11 -12.67 -14.74 -1.05
CA ASP A 11 -12.76 -15.97 -1.85
C ASP A 11 -13.96 -15.95 -2.81
N GLU A 12 -14.14 -17.00 -3.63
CA GLU A 12 -15.18 -17.10 -4.67
C GLU A 12 -16.63 -16.97 -4.14
N GLU A 13 -16.85 -17.26 -2.86
CA GLU A 13 -18.15 -17.12 -2.19
C GLU A 13 -18.34 -15.73 -1.57
N GLY A 14 -17.33 -14.85 -1.66
CA GLY A 14 -17.32 -13.50 -1.10
C GLY A 14 -16.97 -13.46 0.37
N LEU A 15 -16.43 -14.55 0.93
CA LEU A 15 -16.02 -14.63 2.32
C LEU A 15 -14.57 -14.17 2.47
N GLN A 16 -14.25 -13.64 3.65
CA GLN A 16 -12.93 -13.09 3.92
C GLN A 16 -11.88 -14.20 4.04
N THR A 17 -10.80 -14.10 3.26
CA THR A 17 -9.69 -15.04 3.33
C THR A 17 -8.80 -14.78 4.56
N LYS A 18 -7.84 -15.67 4.84
CA LYS A 18 -6.81 -15.42 5.86
C LYS A 18 -5.98 -14.16 5.55
N LEU A 19 -5.71 -13.92 4.27
CA LEU A 19 -5.03 -12.72 3.79
C LEU A 19 -5.91 -11.48 4.03
N GLY A 20 -7.18 -11.52 3.63
CA GLY A 20 -8.12 -10.43 3.87
C GLY A 20 -8.27 -10.09 5.35
N ARG A 21 -8.25 -11.11 6.23
CA ARG A 21 -8.24 -10.93 7.70
C ARG A 21 -6.98 -10.23 8.20
N LYS A 22 -5.81 -10.55 7.65
CA LYS A 22 -4.56 -9.83 7.98
C LYS A 22 -4.62 -8.39 7.47
N MET A 23 -5.12 -8.18 6.25
CA MET A 23 -5.22 -6.85 5.65
C MET A 23 -6.09 -5.91 6.48
N ALA A 24 -7.25 -6.41 6.95
CA ALA A 24 -8.20 -5.65 7.77
C ALA A 24 -7.66 -5.18 9.13
N LYS A 25 -6.48 -5.66 9.57
CA LYS A 25 -5.84 -5.21 10.81
C LYS A 25 -5.01 -3.94 10.62
N PHE A 26 -4.71 -3.56 9.38
CA PHE A 26 -3.92 -2.37 9.09
C PHE A 26 -4.84 -1.19 8.78
N PRO A 27 -4.53 0.02 9.28
CA PRO A 27 -5.24 1.25 8.91
C PRO A 27 -4.75 1.76 7.55
N LEU A 28 -4.78 0.89 6.54
CA LEU A 28 -4.25 1.15 5.20
C LEU A 28 -5.28 0.76 4.14
N GLU A 29 -5.20 1.41 2.99
CA GLU A 29 -5.95 0.98 1.82
C GLU A 29 -5.59 -0.46 1.43
N PRO A 30 -6.56 -1.28 0.97
CA PRO A 30 -6.33 -2.71 0.68
C PRO A 30 -5.11 -3.01 -0.21
N PRO A 31 -4.84 -2.27 -1.31
CA PRO A 31 -3.65 -2.51 -2.12
C PRO A 31 -2.33 -2.33 -1.35
N LEU A 32 -2.24 -1.30 -0.50
CA LEU A 32 -1.04 -1.00 0.29
C LEU A 32 -0.83 -2.03 1.40
N SER A 33 -1.93 -2.45 2.05
CA SER A 33 -1.87 -3.52 3.03
C SER A 33 -1.42 -4.86 2.42
N LYS A 34 -1.92 -5.18 1.22
CA LYS A 34 -1.49 -6.36 0.46
C LYS A 34 0.00 -6.29 0.10
N MET A 35 0.47 -5.13 -0.37
CA MET A 35 1.88 -4.90 -0.69
C MET A 35 2.79 -5.07 0.53
N LEU A 36 2.40 -4.51 1.67
CA LEU A 36 3.14 -4.64 2.93
C LEU A 36 3.16 -6.09 3.45
N LEU A 37 2.07 -6.84 3.28
CA LEU A 37 2.05 -8.25 3.67
C LEU A 37 2.92 -9.12 2.75
N ALA A 38 2.91 -8.84 1.44
CA ALA A 38 3.71 -9.57 0.46
C ALA A 38 5.22 -9.31 0.61
N SER A 39 5.61 -8.11 1.06
CA SER A 39 7.02 -7.77 1.25
C SER A 39 7.71 -8.61 2.32
N VAL A 40 6.95 -9.14 3.28
CA VAL A 40 7.47 -10.08 4.30
C VAL A 40 7.95 -11.37 3.65
N ASP A 41 7.16 -11.91 2.72
CA ASP A 41 7.51 -13.14 2.00
C ASP A 41 8.68 -12.90 1.02
N LEU A 42 8.83 -11.67 0.53
CA LEU A 42 9.91 -11.24 -0.39
C LEU A 42 11.17 -10.73 0.33
N GLY A 43 11.15 -10.60 1.66
CA GLY A 43 12.28 -10.15 2.46
C GLY A 43 12.63 -8.66 2.32
N CYS A 44 11.69 -7.81 1.88
CA CYS A 44 11.90 -6.37 1.66
C CYS A 44 10.92 -5.49 2.45
N SER A 45 10.56 -5.92 3.67
CA SER A 45 9.54 -5.24 4.48
C SER A 45 9.94 -3.85 4.96
N ASP A 46 11.23 -3.61 5.21
CA ASP A 46 11.71 -2.33 5.73
C ASP A 46 11.59 -1.22 4.68
N GLU A 47 11.98 -1.52 3.45
CA GLU A 47 11.85 -0.62 2.31
C GLU A 47 10.38 -0.36 1.99
N ILE A 48 9.57 -1.42 1.96
CA ILE A 48 8.14 -1.29 1.65
C ILE A 48 7.39 -0.54 2.75
N LEU A 49 7.73 -0.71 4.03
CA LEU A 49 7.16 0.08 5.11
C LEU A 49 7.45 1.57 4.92
N THR A 50 8.70 1.91 4.57
CA THR A 50 9.13 3.28 4.31
C THR A 50 8.37 3.88 3.12
N ILE A 51 8.25 3.14 2.02
CA ILE A 51 7.50 3.56 0.83
C ILE A 51 6.02 3.79 1.16
N VAL A 52 5.37 2.87 1.88
CA VAL A 52 3.97 3.00 2.29
C VAL A 52 3.76 4.24 3.15
N ALA A 53 4.67 4.53 4.09
CA ALA A 53 4.58 5.73 4.94
C ALA A 53 4.66 7.03 4.12
N LEU A 54 5.55 7.09 3.12
CA LEU A 54 5.67 8.24 2.22
C LEU A 54 4.40 8.45 1.39
N ILE A 55 3.85 7.37 0.83
CA ILE A 55 2.60 7.43 0.05
C ILE A 55 1.44 7.96 0.91
N GLN A 56 1.32 7.50 2.16
CA GLN A 56 0.26 7.93 3.09
C GLN A 56 0.37 9.41 3.49
N THR A 57 1.59 9.95 3.51
CA THR A 57 1.83 11.38 3.82
C THR A 57 1.49 12.30 2.64
N GLY A 58 1.41 11.75 1.42
CA GLY A 58 1.15 12.50 0.21
C GLY A 58 2.40 13.11 -0.41
N ASN A 59 2.23 14.11 -1.28
CA ASN A 59 3.35 14.72 -1.99
C ASN A 59 4.24 15.54 -1.04
N ILE A 60 5.47 15.09 -0.84
CA ILE A 60 6.48 15.78 -0.03
C ILE A 60 7.39 16.70 -0.85
N PHE A 61 7.28 16.69 -2.18
CA PHE A 61 8.12 17.52 -3.04
C PHE A 61 7.64 18.98 -3.04
N TYR A 62 8.54 19.88 -2.65
CA TYR A 62 8.30 21.32 -2.70
C TYR A 62 8.80 21.91 -4.02
N ARG A 63 7.89 22.53 -4.79
CA ARG A 63 8.18 23.15 -6.10
C ARG A 63 7.75 24.61 -6.14
N PRO A 64 8.56 25.54 -5.60
CA PRO A 64 8.28 26.97 -5.70
C PRO A 64 8.41 27.45 -7.14
N ARG A 65 7.48 28.31 -7.59
CA ARG A 65 7.38 28.79 -8.98
C ARG A 65 8.67 29.40 -9.51
N GLU A 66 9.41 30.11 -8.66
CA GLU A 66 10.64 30.84 -9.04
C GLU A 66 11.86 29.92 -9.21
N LYS A 67 11.82 28.70 -8.66
CA LYS A 67 12.96 27.76 -8.65
C LYS A 67 12.60 26.38 -9.19
N GLN A 68 11.63 26.31 -10.10
CA GLN A 68 11.17 25.03 -10.68
C GLN A 68 12.32 24.25 -11.33
N ALA A 69 13.14 24.91 -12.14
CA ALA A 69 14.29 24.28 -12.81
C ALA A 69 15.38 23.76 -11.85
N GLN A 70 15.41 24.20 -10.58
CA GLN A 70 16.32 23.69 -9.55
C GLN A 70 15.69 22.56 -8.71
N ALA A 71 14.36 22.42 -8.77
CA ALA A 71 13.57 21.48 -8.00
C ALA A 71 13.09 20.27 -8.83
N ASP A 72 13.39 20.25 -10.13
CA ASP A 72 13.29 19.10 -11.04
C ASP A 72 14.59 18.28 -11.01
#